data_AF-A0A967T255-F1
#
_entry.id   AF-A0A967T255-F1
#
_cell.length_a   1.000
_cell.length_b   1.000
_cell.length_c   1.000
_cell.angle_alpha   90.00
_cell.angle_beta   90.00
_cell.angle_gamma   90.00
#
_symmetry.space_group_name_H-M   'P 1'
#
loop_
_entity.id
_entity.type
_entity.pdbx_description
1 polymer ?
#
loop_
_entity_poly.entity_id
_entity_poly.type
_entity_poly.pdbx_seq_one_letter_code
_entity_poly.pdbx_strand_id
1 'polypeptide(L)' 'DPELNNNSNTYRLLQNYPNPFNPNTVISYQLPVSSKVELTIYNLLGQEIRTLVNTKQSVGVYQV' A
#
# COMPACT_ATOMS: atom_id res chain seq x y z
N ASP A 1 11.58 24.53 12.34
CA ASP A 1 10.19 24.20 12.69
C ASP A 1 9.62 23.33 11.58
N PRO A 2 9.51 22.00 11.74
CA PRO A 2 9.01 21.14 10.68
C PRO A 2 7.54 20.82 10.99
N GLU A 3 6.65 21.73 10.61
CA GLU A 3 5.30 21.32 10.28
C GLU A 3 5.40 20.30 9.14
N LEU A 4 5.26 19.02 9.48
CA LEU A 4 5.06 17.94 8.53
C LEU A 4 3.78 18.27 7.76
N ASN A 5 3.97 18.85 6.58
CA ASN A 5 2.93 19.10 5.60
C ASN A 5 2.17 17.78 5.37
N ASN A 6 1.01 17.64 6.01
CA ASN A 6 0.05 16.56 5.80
C ASN A 6 -0.61 16.79 4.43
N ASN A 7 0.18 16.70 3.37
CA ASN A 7 -0.31 16.71 2.01
C ASN A 7 -0.93 15.34 1.74
N SER A 8 -2.16 15.14 2.21
CA SER A 8 -3.04 14.00 1.87
C SER A 8 -3.37 13.91 0.37
N ASN A 9 -2.70 14.70 -0.46
CA ASN A 9 -2.93 14.89 -1.90
C ASN A 9 -1.99 14.05 -2.78
N THR A 10 -1.16 13.17 -2.21
CA THR A 10 -0.26 12.31 -2.98
C THR A 10 -0.57 10.82 -2.77
N TYR A 11 -0.26 10.04 -3.82
CA TYR A 11 -0.19 8.58 -3.71
C TYR A 11 1.04 8.21 -2.90
N ARG A 12 0.89 7.30 -1.93
CA ARG A 12 2.00 6.84 -1.09
C ARG A 12 1.91 5.35 -0.86
N LEU A 13 3.02 4.65 -1.07
CA LEU A 13 3.26 3.33 -0.50
C LEU A 13 4.09 3.53 0.76
N LEU A 14 3.61 3.04 1.89
CA LEU A 14 4.33 3.12 3.15
C LEU A 14 5.25 1.91 3.28
N GLN A 15 6.30 2.05 4.10
CA GLN A 15 7.21 0.94 4.38
C GLN A 15 6.44 -0.25 4.92
N ASN A 16 6.63 -1.42 4.31
CA ASN A 16 6.10 -2.67 4.82
C ASN A 16 6.68 -2.94 6.23
N TYR A 17 5.83 -3.20 7.21
CA TYR A 17 6.21 -3.25 8.62
C TYR A 17 5.24 -4.11 9.44
N PRO A 18 5.71 -4.73 10.54
CA PRO A 18 6.81 -5.69 10.61
C PRO A 18 6.26 -7.08 11.04
N ASN A 19 7.11 -8.09 11.28
CA ASN A 19 7.22 -8.74 12.62
C ASN A 19 7.66 -10.24 12.59
N PRO A 20 8.74 -10.60 13.31
CA PRO A 20 9.23 -11.98 13.54
C PRO A 20 8.39 -12.88 14.47
N PHE A 21 7.30 -12.41 15.08
CA PHE A 21 6.42 -13.23 15.94
C PHE A 21 5.03 -13.52 15.35
N ASN A 22 4.71 -12.93 14.20
CA ASN A 22 3.54 -13.28 13.39
C ASN A 22 3.91 -12.99 11.93
N PRO A 23 4.15 -14.00 11.07
CA PRO A 23 4.87 -13.85 9.79
C PRO A 23 4.12 -13.08 8.70
N ASN A 24 3.04 -12.38 9.05
CA ASN A 24 2.23 -11.63 8.10
C ASN A 24 2.83 -10.25 7.89
N THR A 25 3.16 -9.95 6.63
CA THR A 25 3.58 -8.62 6.21
C THR A 25 2.35 -7.74 6.02
N VAL A 26 2.35 -6.54 6.60
CA VAL A 26 1.33 -5.52 6.33
C VAL A 26 1.83 -4.56 5.25
N ILE A 27 0.99 -4.32 4.24
CA ILE A 27 1.24 -3.34 3.18
C ILE A 27 0.25 -2.19 3.35
N SER A 28 0.76 -0.98 3.61
CA SER A 28 -0.08 0.21 3.77
C SER A 28 0.12 1.18 2.62
N TYR A 29 -0.97 1.76 2.11
CA TYR A 29 -0.92 2.76 1.04
C TYR A 29 -2.02 3.83 1.19
N GLN A 30 -1.78 5.00 0.59
CA GLN A 30 -2.68 6.15 0.60
C GLN A 30 -3.12 6.48 -0.83
N LEU A 31 -4.42 6.72 -0.99
CA LEU A 31 -5.04 7.23 -2.21
C LEU A 31 -5.52 8.68 -1.95
N PRO A 32 -5.04 9.69 -2.71
CA PRO A 32 -5.51 11.07 -2.59
C PRO A 32 -6.84 11.31 -3.31
N VAL A 33 -7.24 10.41 -4.21
CA VAL A 33 -8.50 10.42 -4.95
C VAL A 33 -8.98 8.99 -5.15
N SER A 34 -10.27 8.83 -5.47
CA SER A 34 -10.83 7.52 -5.80
C SER A 34 -10.16 6.94 -7.05
N SER A 35 -9.56 5.77 -6.92
CA SER A 35 -8.74 5.15 -7.96
C SER A 35 -8.96 3.65 -8.06
N LYS A 36 -8.67 3.08 -9.24
CA LYS A 36 -8.51 1.64 -9.38
C LYS A 36 -7.16 1.26 -8.77
N VAL A 37 -7.16 0.31 -7.85
CA VAL A 37 -5.95 -0.20 -7.19
C VAL A 37 -5.74 -1.65 -7.58
N GLU A 38 -4.51 -1.95 -7.97
CA GLU A 38 -3.99 -3.29 -8.15
C GLU A 38 -2.73 -3.46 -7.29
N LEU A 39 -2.75 -4.43 -6.38
CA LEU A 39 -1.61 -4.74 -5.50
C LEU A 39 -1.21 -6.19 -5.74
N THR A 40 -0.09 -6.38 -6.41
CA THR A 40 0.37 -7.70 -6.88
C THR A 40 1.76 -8.00 -6.34
N ILE A 41 1.94 -9.21 -5.81
CA ILE A 41 3.22 -9.70 -5.30
C ILE A 41 3.93 -10.45 -6.42
N TYR A 42 5.18 -10.04 -6.70
CA TYR A 42 6.07 -10.69 -7.65
C TYR A 42 7.26 -11.32 -6.94
N ASN A 43 7.80 -12.40 -7.50
CA ASN A 43 9.10 -12.92 -7.08
C ASN A 43 10.26 -12.17 -7.78
N LEU A 44 11.50 -12.52 -7.43
CA LEU A 44 12.70 -11.90 -8.00
C LEU A 44 12.87 -12.14 -9.51
N LEU A 45 12.19 -13.15 -10.07
CA LEU A 45 12.18 -13.41 -11.51
C LEU A 45 11.08 -12.62 -12.25
N GLY A 46 10.31 -11.78 -11.54
CA GLY A 46 9.20 -11.01 -12.10
C GLY A 46 7.93 -11.83 -12.32
N GLN A 47 7.83 -13.04 -11.76
CA GLN A 47 6.63 -13.86 -11.87
C GLN A 47 5.60 -13.42 -10.83
N GLU A 48 4.35 -13.25 -11.26
CA GLU A 48 3.23 -12.99 -10.35
C GLU A 48 3.01 -14.20 -9.43
N ILE A 49 3.05 -13.94 -8.13
CA ILE A 49 2.75 -14.93 -7.09
C ILE A 49 1.29 -14.84 -6.69
N ARG A 50 0.78 -13.62 -6.45
CA ARG A 50 -0.64 -13.37 -6.18
C ARG A 50 -0.99 -11.88 -6.27
N THR A 51 -2.24 -11.61 -6.61
CA THR A 51 -2.87 -10.30 -6.46
C THR A 51 -3.65 -10.23 -5.14
N LEU A 52 -3.40 -9.21 -4.32
CA LEU A 52 -4.04 -8.97 -3.02
C LEU A 52 -5.22 -8.00 -3.13
N VAL A 53 -5.14 -7.02 -4.03
CA VAL A 53 -6.19 -6.03 -4.28
C VAL A 53 -6.33 -5.87 -5.79
N ASN A 54 -7.57 -5.86 -6.29
CA ASN A 54 -7.88 -5.52 -7.68
C ASN A 54 -9.26 -4.85 -7.76
N THR A 55 -9.43 -3.69 -7.13
CA THR A 55 -10.75 -3.04 -7.02
C THR A 55 -10.65 -1.51 -7.04
N LYS A 56 -11.78 -0.86 -7.32
CA LYS A 56 -11.90 0.59 -7.13
C LYS A 56 -12.03 0.88 -5.64
N GLN A 57 -11.24 1.83 -5.17
CA GLN A 57 -11.22 2.26 -3.78
C GLN A 57 -11.38 3.78 -3.72
N SER A 58 -12.10 4.27 -2.72
CA SER A 58 -12.26 5.70 -2.47
C SER A 58 -10.97 6.33 -1.93
N VAL A 59 -10.89 7.66 -1.93
CA VAL A 59 -9.84 8.40 -1.21
C VAL A 59 -9.69 7.88 0.24
N GLY A 60 -8.46 7.69 0.71
CA GLY A 60 -8.20 7.18 2.06
C GLY A 60 -6.89 6.41 2.20
N VAL A 61 -6.69 5.85 3.39
CA VAL A 61 -5.55 4.98 3.74
C VAL A 61 -6.05 3.55 3.87
N TYR A 62 -5.31 2.62 3.28
CA TYR A 62 -5.64 1.19 3.25
C TYR A 62 -4.49 0.38 3.82
N GLN A 63 -4.84 -0.77 4.42
CA GLN A 63 -3.90 -1.77 4.89
C GLN A 63 -4.36 -3.14 4.42
N VAL A 64 -3.41 -3.95 3.97
CA VAL A 64 -3.60 -5.31 3.47
C VAL A 64 -2.62 -6.24 4.16
#